data_AF-A0A960LQ72-F1
#
_entry.id   AF-A0A960LQ72-F1
#
_cell.length_a   1.000
_cell.length_b   1.000
_cell.length_c   1.000
_cell.angle_alpha   90.00
_cell.angle_beta   90.00
_cell.angle_gamma   90.00
#
_symmetry.space_group_name_H-M   'P 1'
#
loop_
_entity.id
_entity.type
_entity.pdbx_description
1 polymer ?
#
loop_
_entity_poly.entity_id
_entity_poly.type
_entity_poly.pdbx_seq_one_letter_code
_entity_poly.pdbx_strand_id
1 'polypeptide(L)'
;MQTQTEEKPEQAVVRKRIGIHIPQEVQAFFCCLVLQLHLPILPLFLEYIITGQTKVENVTLTAAIFVVSTSIVSRNSAMLACGIVSSIIFSSLYGVTLAGNAPPTYLLIFGWIAIEATIAIHAVERYNRHVYELEPFFPPTVK
;
A
#
# COMPACT_ATOMS: atom_id res chain seq x y z
N MET A 1 -2.89 31.65 65.21
CA MET A 1 -3.58 32.20 64.03
C MET A 1 -2.97 31.50 62.81
N GLN A 2 -3.53 30.35 62.42
CA GLN A 2 -3.09 29.57 61.26
C GLN A 2 -4.30 29.40 60.35
N THR A 3 -4.29 30.13 59.24
CA THR A 3 -5.27 30.10 58.16
C THR A 3 -5.13 28.78 57.42
N GLN A 4 -6.17 27.94 57.48
CA GLN A 4 -6.34 26.80 56.59
C GLN A 4 -6.83 27.33 55.25
N THR A 5 -6.00 27.23 54.22
CA THR A 5 -6.36 27.56 52.85
C THR A 5 -7.08 26.33 52.26
N GLU A 6 -8.39 26.43 52.04
CA GLU A 6 -9.18 25.42 51.33
C GLU A 6 -8.72 25.34 49.87
N GLU A 7 -8.09 24.24 49.48
CA GLU A 7 -7.87 23.92 48.07
C GLU A 7 -9.17 23.40 47.44
N LYS A 8 -9.68 24.17 46.47
CA LYS A 8 -10.86 23.87 45.67
C LYS A 8 -10.52 22.75 44.67
N PRO A 9 -11.31 21.67 44.55
CA PRO A 9 -10.98 20.57 43.65
C PRO A 9 -11.10 21.01 42.19
N GLU A 10 -9.97 20.95 41.49
CA GLU A 10 -9.83 21.15 40.06
C GLU A 10 -10.69 20.11 39.32
N GLN A 11 -11.84 20.56 38.80
CA GLN A 11 -12.76 19.71 38.05
C GLN A 11 -12.09 19.30 36.75
N ALA A 12 -11.59 18.07 36.71
CA ALA A 12 -11.05 17.44 35.52
C ALA A 12 -12.12 17.41 34.41
N VAL A 13 -11.93 18.24 33.39
CA VAL A 13 -12.72 18.23 32.17
C VAL A 13 -12.51 16.88 31.48
N VAL A 14 -13.42 15.94 31.70
CA VAL A 14 -13.43 14.63 31.03
C VAL A 14 -13.72 14.88 29.55
N ARG A 15 -12.65 15.08 28.75
CA ARG A 15 -12.75 15.12 27.30
C ARG A 15 -13.21 13.74 26.83
N LYS A 16 -14.50 13.60 26.60
CA LYS A 16 -15.12 12.42 25.99
C LYS A 16 -14.58 12.32 24.56
N ARG A 17 -13.47 11.61 24.36
CA ARG A 17 -13.00 11.27 23.02
C ARG A 17 -14.12 10.45 22.39
N ILE A 18 -14.71 10.97 21.33
CA ILE A 18 -15.63 10.21 20.47
C ILE A 18 -14.74 9.21 19.74
N GLY A 19 -14.40 8.12 20.43
CA GLY A 19 -13.53 7.08 19.91
C GLY A 19 -14.37 6.16 19.04
N ILE A 20 -14.20 6.26 17.72
CA ILE A 20 -14.62 5.18 16.83
C ILE A 20 -13.73 3.98 17.19
N HIS A 21 -14.28 2.98 17.88
CA HIS A 21 -13.54 1.80 18.29
C HIS A 21 -13.50 0.82 17.10
N ILE A 22 -12.62 1.08 16.14
CA ILE A 22 -12.33 0.13 15.05
C ILE A 22 -11.40 -0.94 15.64
N PRO A 23 -11.66 -2.24 15.41
CA PRO A 23 -10.75 -3.30 15.81
C PRO A 23 -9.33 -3.06 15.28
N GLN A 24 -8.32 -3.28 16.12
CA GLN A 24 -6.93 -3.00 15.79
C GLN A 24 -6.46 -3.78 14.55
N GLU A 25 -6.96 -5.00 14.37
CA GLU A 25 -6.72 -5.90 13.22
C GLU A 25 -7.18 -5.27 11.91
N VAL A 26 -8.39 -4.72 11.92
CA VAL A 26 -9.01 -4.07 10.77
C VAL A 26 -8.27 -2.78 10.43
N GLN A 27 -7.89 -2.01 11.46
CA GLN A 27 -7.05 -0.83 11.28
C GLN A 27 -5.69 -1.18 10.67
N ALA A 28 -5.04 -2.24 11.14
CA ALA A 28 -3.77 -2.74 10.63
C ALA A 28 -3.87 -3.17 9.15
N PHE A 29 -4.94 -3.89 8.80
CA PHE A 29 -5.22 -4.28 7.42
C PHE A 29 -5.37 -3.06 6.50
N PHE A 30 -6.22 -2.09 6.85
CA PHE A 30 -6.42 -0.88 6.03
C PHE A 30 -5.16 -0.02 5.93
N CYS A 31 -4.42 0.18 7.02
CA CYS A 31 -3.14 0.88 6.98
C CYS A 31 -2.16 0.18 6.04
N CYS A 32 -2.09 -1.15 6.07
CA CYS A 32 -1.24 -1.91 5.16
C CYS A 32 -1.68 -1.75 3.70
N LEU A 33 -2.97 -1.88 3.40
CA LEU A 33 -3.47 -1.71 2.03
C LEU A 33 -3.17 -0.32 1.49
N VAL A 34 -3.41 0.73 2.26
CA VAL A 34 -3.21 2.11 1.81
C VAL A 34 -1.72 2.41 1.64
N LEU A 35 -0.90 2.13 2.66
CA LEU A 35 0.51 2.53 2.66
C LEU A 35 1.38 1.61 1.78
N GLN A 36 1.09 0.32 1.72
CA GLN A 36 1.93 -0.66 1.03
C GLN A 36 1.46 -0.94 -0.40
N LEU A 37 0.14 -0.99 -0.66
CA LEU A 37 -0.39 -1.33 -1.98
C LEU A 37 -0.76 -0.09 -2.81
N HIS A 38 -1.41 0.92 -2.21
CA HIS A 38 -1.93 2.06 -2.99
C HIS A 38 -0.92 3.20 -3.14
N LEU A 39 -0.13 3.50 -2.10
CA LEU A 39 0.84 4.59 -2.14
C LEU A 39 1.87 4.47 -3.29
N PRO A 40 2.39 3.28 -3.64
CA PRO A 40 3.28 3.13 -4.80
C PRO A 40 2.63 3.42 -6.16
N ILE A 41 1.30 3.30 -6.28
CA ILE A 41 0.54 3.50 -7.53
C ILE A 41 0.08 4.97 -7.66
N LEU A 42 0.13 5.73 -6.56
CA LEU A 42 -0.25 7.14 -6.53
C LEU A 42 0.36 7.99 -7.67
N PRO A 43 1.64 7.82 -8.06
CA PRO A 43 2.21 8.58 -9.18
C PRO A 43 1.47 8.38 -10.51
N LEU A 44 1.05 7.14 -10.83
CA LEU A 44 0.26 6.83 -12.03
C LEU A 44 -1.13 7.47 -11.96
N PHE A 45 -1.73 7.44 -10.77
CA PHE A 45 -3.04 8.05 -10.55
C PHE A 45 -2.99 9.57 -10.72
N LEU A 46 -1.94 10.22 -10.19
CA LEU A 46 -1.72 11.65 -10.37
C LEU A 46 -1.43 12.01 -11.83
N GLU A 47 -0.66 11.20 -12.55
CA GLU A 47 -0.48 11.36 -13.99
C GLU A 47 -1.83 11.37 -14.69
N TYR A 48 -2.67 10.36 -14.47
CA TYR A 48 -3.99 10.27 -15.08
C TYR A 48 -4.86 11.51 -14.78
N ILE A 49 -4.86 12.01 -13.55
CA ILE A 49 -5.63 13.21 -13.18
C ILE A 49 -5.13 14.45 -13.93
N ILE A 50 -3.81 14.61 -14.08
CA ILE A 50 -3.20 15.82 -14.64
C ILE A 50 -3.26 15.83 -16.17
N THR A 51 -2.93 14.71 -16.82
CA THR A 51 -2.81 14.61 -18.28
C THR A 51 -4.06 14.07 -18.95
N GLY A 52 -4.97 13.44 -18.19
CA GLY A 52 -6.14 12.73 -18.71
C GLY A 52 -5.82 11.36 -19.33
N GLN A 53 -4.54 10.98 -19.43
CA GLN A 53 -4.09 9.72 -20.04
C GLN A 53 -2.79 9.24 -19.40
N THR A 54 -2.68 7.95 -19.13
CA THR A 54 -1.43 7.34 -18.62
C THR A 54 -0.55 6.87 -19.77
N LYS A 55 0.71 7.29 -19.78
CA LYS A 55 1.71 6.86 -20.74
C LYS A 55 2.02 5.37 -20.60
N VAL A 56 2.20 4.69 -21.73
CA VAL A 56 2.49 3.24 -21.77
C VAL A 56 3.83 2.95 -21.09
N GLU A 57 4.80 3.84 -21.29
CA GLU A 57 6.12 3.82 -20.68
C GLU A 57 6.01 3.80 -19.15
N ASN A 58 5.19 4.69 -18.60
CA ASN A 58 5.03 4.85 -17.15
C ASN A 58 4.33 3.65 -16.54
N VAL A 59 3.24 3.15 -17.16
CA VAL A 59 2.54 1.96 -16.67
C VAL A 59 3.43 0.72 -16.71
N THR A 60 4.21 0.55 -17.79
CA THR A 60 5.12 -0.60 -17.94
C THR A 60 6.25 -0.55 -16.91
N LEU A 61 6.83 0.63 -16.69
CA LEU A 61 7.87 0.84 -15.67
C LEU A 61 7.33 0.61 -14.26
N THR A 62 6.17 1.19 -13.94
CA THR A 62 5.53 1.00 -12.64
C THR A 62 5.18 -0.46 -12.42
N ALA A 63 4.64 -1.17 -13.42
CA ALA A 63 4.39 -2.61 -13.30
C ALA A 63 5.67 -3.39 -12.96
N ALA A 64 6.78 -3.12 -13.65
CA ALA A 64 8.06 -3.80 -13.38
C ALA A 64 8.53 -3.62 -11.92
N ILE A 65 8.51 -2.37 -11.42
CA ILE A 65 9.02 -2.03 -10.08
C ILE A 65 8.01 -2.43 -8.99
N PHE A 66 6.73 -2.19 -9.22
CA PHE A 66 5.66 -2.47 -8.28
C PHE A 66 5.55 -3.96 -8.01
N VAL A 67 5.53 -4.78 -9.06
CA VAL A 67 5.39 -6.24 -8.95
C VAL A 67 6.53 -6.84 -8.14
N VAL A 68 7.79 -6.46 -8.42
CA VAL A 68 8.93 -6.98 -7.62
C VAL A 68 8.93 -6.45 -6.20
N SER A 69 8.66 -5.16 -6.00
CA SER A 69 8.72 -4.54 -4.66
C SER A 69 7.65 -5.10 -3.73
N THR A 70 6.44 -5.34 -4.24
CA THR A 70 5.37 -5.98 -3.49
C THR A 70 5.65 -7.47 -3.25
N SER A 71 6.21 -8.17 -4.23
CA SER A 71 6.55 -9.59 -4.07
C SER A 71 7.66 -9.85 -3.04
N ILE A 72 8.64 -8.93 -2.90
CA ILE A 72 9.70 -8.99 -1.87
C ILE A 72 9.14 -9.00 -0.46
N VAL A 73 8.04 -8.28 -0.22
CA VAL A 73 7.44 -8.20 1.12
C VAL A 73 6.48 -9.36 1.41
N SER A 74 6.26 -10.28 0.46
CA SER A 74 5.44 -11.48 0.63
C SER A 74 6.12 -12.51 1.54
N ARG A 75 5.34 -13.26 2.31
CA ARG A 75 5.83 -14.51 2.93
C ARG A 75 5.84 -15.68 1.95
N ASN A 76 5.15 -15.57 0.81
CA ASN A 76 5.02 -16.66 -0.14
C ASN A 76 6.17 -16.64 -1.17
N SER A 77 7.05 -17.65 -1.13
CA SER A 77 8.18 -17.78 -2.05
C SER A 77 7.76 -17.91 -3.52
N ALA A 78 6.56 -18.47 -3.80
CA ALA A 78 6.05 -18.54 -5.17
C ALA A 78 5.69 -17.15 -5.70
N MET A 79 5.12 -16.28 -4.86
CA MET A 79 4.83 -14.89 -5.24
C MET A 79 6.13 -14.13 -5.50
N LEU A 80 7.15 -14.33 -4.68
CA LEU A 80 8.49 -13.77 -4.91
C LEU A 80 9.06 -14.20 -6.27
N ALA A 81 9.02 -15.50 -6.58
CA ALA A 81 9.53 -16.03 -7.85
C ALA A 81 8.75 -15.46 -9.05
N CYS A 82 7.41 -15.49 -9.01
CA CYS A 82 6.56 -14.92 -10.06
C CYS A 82 6.79 -13.41 -10.22
N GLY A 83 6.98 -12.69 -9.12
CA GLY A 83 7.24 -11.26 -9.12
C GLY A 83 8.56 -10.91 -9.79
N ILE A 84 9.63 -11.65 -9.50
CA ILE A 84 10.94 -11.48 -10.15
C ILE A 84 10.83 -11.73 -11.65
N VAL A 85 10.22 -12.83 -12.07
CA VAL A 85 10.04 -13.16 -13.49
C VAL A 85 9.22 -12.08 -14.20
N SER A 86 8.10 -11.66 -13.62
CA SER A 86 7.26 -10.61 -14.19
C SER A 86 8.00 -9.29 -14.30
N SER A 87 8.80 -8.93 -13.29
CA SER A 87 9.62 -7.71 -13.30
C SER A 87 10.65 -7.72 -14.43
N ILE A 88 11.32 -8.85 -14.68
CA ILE A 88 12.26 -8.99 -15.81
C ILE A 88 11.53 -8.80 -17.15
N ILE A 89 10.35 -9.40 -17.30
CA ILE A 89 9.52 -9.27 -18.52
C ILE A 89 9.13 -7.80 -18.73
N PHE A 90 8.51 -7.15 -17.74
CA PHE A 90 8.08 -5.76 -17.87
C PHE A 90 9.25 -4.77 -18.00
N SER A 91 10.39 -5.04 -17.36
CA SER A 91 11.61 -4.24 -17.54
C SER A 91 12.15 -4.33 -18.98
N SER A 92 12.12 -5.53 -19.56
CA SER A 92 12.50 -5.72 -20.98
C SER A 92 11.53 -5.00 -21.92
N LEU A 93 10.23 -5.08 -21.64
CA LEU A 93 9.19 -4.39 -22.40
C LEU A 93 9.29 -2.86 -22.26
N TYR A 94 9.66 -2.35 -21.08
CA TYR A 94 9.93 -0.93 -20.89
C TYR A 94 11.08 -0.46 -21.80
N GLY A 95 12.15 -1.26 -21.94
CA GLY A 95 13.20 -0.99 -22.93
C GLY A 95 12.68 -0.86 -24.36
N VAL A 96 11.69 -1.67 -24.77
CA VAL A 96 11.04 -1.57 -26.08
C VAL A 96 10.25 -0.26 -26.21
N THR A 97 9.59 0.19 -25.14
CA THR A 97 8.86 1.47 -25.16
C THR A 97 9.78 2.68 -25.37
N LEU A 98 11.06 2.57 -25.02
CA LEU A 98 12.06 3.62 -25.23
C LEU A 98 12.71 3.60 -26.62
N ALA A 99 12.56 2.52 -27.39
CA ALA A 99 13.26 2.31 -28.66
C ALA A 99 12.74 3.18 -29.84
N GLY A 100 11.89 4.19 -29.57
CA GLY A 100 11.45 5.19 -30.55
C GLY A 100 10.33 4.76 -31.49
N ASN A 101 9.89 3.50 -31.42
CA ASN A 101 8.66 3.05 -32.07
C ASN A 101 7.44 3.39 -31.20
N ALA A 102 6.30 3.66 -31.82
CA ALA A 102 5.05 3.83 -31.08
C ALA A 102 4.80 2.57 -30.21
N PRO A 103 4.74 2.69 -28.88
CA PRO A 103 4.62 1.53 -28.02
C PRO A 103 3.29 0.84 -28.26
N PRO A 104 3.27 -0.50 -28.34
CA PRO A 104 2.04 -1.21 -28.60
C PRO A 104 1.02 -0.99 -27.48
N THR A 105 -0.22 -0.65 -27.83
CA THR A 105 -1.30 -0.34 -26.87
C THR A 105 -1.63 -1.51 -25.94
N TYR A 106 -1.39 -2.76 -26.36
CA TYR A 106 -1.60 -3.93 -25.50
C TYR A 106 -0.72 -3.92 -24.24
N LEU A 107 0.44 -3.25 -24.26
CA LEU A 107 1.32 -3.13 -23.09
C LEU A 107 0.66 -2.35 -21.96
N LEU A 108 -0.17 -1.35 -22.31
CA LEU A 108 -0.95 -0.61 -21.33
C LEU A 108 -1.94 -1.53 -20.61
N ILE A 109 -2.64 -2.37 -21.37
CA ILE A 109 -3.64 -3.30 -20.84
C ILE A 109 -2.95 -4.35 -19.95
N PHE A 110 -1.88 -4.98 -20.43
CA PHE A 110 -1.16 -5.99 -19.64
C PHE A 110 -0.47 -5.41 -18.41
N GLY A 111 0.06 -4.18 -18.50
CA GLY A 111 0.66 -3.49 -17.35
C GLY A 111 -0.37 -3.24 -16.24
N TRP A 112 -1.56 -2.74 -16.59
CA TRP A 112 -2.65 -2.58 -15.63
C TRP A 112 -3.14 -3.91 -15.06
N ILE A 113 -3.31 -4.95 -15.90
CA ILE A 113 -3.68 -6.29 -15.43
C ILE A 113 -2.66 -6.82 -14.42
N ALA A 114 -1.35 -6.65 -14.69
CA ALA A 114 -0.31 -7.11 -13.77
C ALA A 114 -0.33 -6.36 -12.43
N ILE A 115 -0.53 -5.04 -12.46
CA ILE A 115 -0.66 -4.21 -11.26
C ILE A 115 -1.89 -4.66 -10.44
N GLU A 116 -3.06 -4.72 -11.06
CA GLU A 116 -4.32 -5.09 -10.40
C GLU A 116 -4.30 -6.52 -9.85
N ALA A 117 -3.77 -7.48 -10.63
CA ALA A 117 -3.61 -8.86 -10.17
C ALA A 117 -2.68 -8.94 -8.95
N THR A 118 -1.60 -8.17 -8.94
CA THR A 118 -0.65 -8.11 -7.83
C THR A 118 -1.29 -7.49 -6.58
N ILE A 119 -2.07 -6.41 -6.73
CA ILE A 119 -2.85 -5.81 -5.65
C ILE A 119 -3.82 -6.83 -5.07
N ALA A 120 -4.59 -7.52 -5.91
CA ALA A 120 -5.62 -8.46 -5.48
C ALA A 120 -5.01 -9.63 -4.69
N ILE A 121 -3.96 -10.26 -5.22
CA ILE A 121 -3.31 -11.40 -4.56
C ILE A 121 -2.69 -10.96 -3.21
N HIS A 122 -2.00 -9.82 -3.19
CA HIS A 122 -1.43 -9.32 -1.93
C HIS A 122 -2.49 -8.85 -0.95
N ALA A 123 -3.60 -8.27 -1.39
CA ALA A 123 -4.68 -7.89 -0.49
C ALA A 123 -5.23 -9.11 0.26
N VAL A 124 -5.38 -10.25 -0.43
CA VAL A 124 -5.76 -11.53 0.19
C VAL A 124 -4.70 -12.01 1.18
N GLU A 125 -3.42 -11.99 0.81
CA GLU A 125 -2.32 -12.34 1.72
C GLU A 125 -2.33 -11.48 2.99
N ARG A 126 -2.53 -10.16 2.83
CA ARG A 126 -2.56 -9.21 3.95
C ARG A 126 -3.82 -9.34 4.79
N TYR A 127 -4.95 -9.73 4.20
CA TYR A 127 -6.17 -10.03 4.93
C TYR A 127 -5.96 -11.24 5.83
N ASN A 128 -5.42 -12.33 5.29
CA ASN A 128 -5.10 -13.52 6.06
C ASN A 128 -4.16 -13.18 7.22
N ARG A 129 -3.15 -12.36 6.97
CA ARG A 129 -2.17 -11.98 7.98
C ARG A 129 -2.73 -11.08 9.11
N HIS A 130 -3.46 -10.02 8.75
CA HIS A 130 -3.89 -9.02 9.74
C HIS A 130 -5.24 -9.31 10.37
N VAL A 131 -6.15 -9.98 9.65
CA VAL A 131 -7.52 -10.26 10.12
C VAL A 131 -7.65 -11.70 10.61
N TYR A 132 -7.05 -12.68 9.93
CA TYR A 132 -7.18 -14.08 10.33
C TYR A 132 -6.10 -14.52 11.33
N GLU A 133 -4.83 -14.18 11.06
CA GLU A 133 -3.68 -14.52 11.93
C GLU A 133 -3.44 -13.49 13.05
N LEU A 134 -4.15 -12.36 13.02
CA LEU A 134 -4.07 -11.28 14.01
C LEU A 134 -2.66 -10.69 14.18
N GLU A 135 -1.81 -10.77 13.16
CA GLU A 135 -0.47 -10.19 13.22
C GLU A 135 -0.56 -8.65 13.23
N PRO A 136 0.07 -7.96 14.19
CA PRO A 136 0.03 -6.51 14.25
C PRO A 136 0.86 -5.88 13.13
N PHE A 137 0.38 -4.78 12.55
CA PHE A 137 1.12 -4.07 11.50
C PHE A 137 2.37 -3.37 12.05
N PHE A 138 2.27 -2.75 13.23
CA PHE A 138 3.41 -2.19 13.96
C PHE A 138 3.77 -3.11 15.13
N PRO A 139 5.06 -3.32 15.42
CA PRO A 139 5.45 -4.04 16.62
C PRO A 139 4.89 -3.33 17.87
N PRO A 140 4.49 -4.08 18.91
CA PRO A 140 4.02 -3.47 20.15
C PRO A 140 5.11 -2.56 20.70
N THR A 141 4.79 -1.28 20.90
CA THR A 141 5.70 -0.35 21.56
C THR A 141 5.93 -0.85 22.98
N VAL A 142 7.14 -1.33 23.27
CA VAL A 142 7.58 -1.66 24.63
C VAL A 142 7.41 -0.39 25.46
N LYS A 143 6.58 -0.45 26.50
CA LYS A 143 6.33 0.65 27.42
C LYS A 143 7.46 0.76 28.45
#